data_AF-A0A3G9GK52-F1
#
_entry.id   AF-A0A3G9GK52-F1
#
_cell.length_a   1.000
_cell.length_b   1.000
_cell.length_c   1.000
_cell.angle_alpha   90.00
_cell.angle_beta   90.00
_cell.angle_gamma   90.00
#
_symmetry.space_group_name_H-M   'P 1'
#
loop_
_entity.id
_entity.type
_entity.pdbx_description
1 polymer ?
#
loop_
_entity_poly.entity_id
_entity_poly.type
_entity_poly.pdbx_seq_one_letter_code
_entity_poly.pdbx_strand_id
1 'polypeptide(L)'
;MAMTGLCLLTACSQQQSEQVQQAASAAIGAAHNSLQASSAPLAALRQQASNVTAEAKQHAATLLTENPALGNAVAILKQASDKADGKQQWQALEHKVGKYPADIGLYQTGVVAEALRQLLGSKFAVFQQNMQVSGPLSRDQLLYVSGNKPHEGGSEMAYLLLDPASRQLEVGLIEQGKLTVYRSGPALYRPAEITAMLSNIDGQP
;
A
#
# COMPACT_ATOMS: atom_id res chain seq x y z
N MET A 1 -12.31 18.48 -95.83
CA MET A 1 -12.51 19.47 -94.75
C MET A 1 -11.69 19.02 -93.56
N ALA A 2 -10.81 19.90 -93.10
CA ALA A 2 -9.96 19.71 -91.93
C ALA A 2 -10.76 19.90 -90.63
N MET A 3 -10.47 19.14 -89.58
CA MET A 3 -10.12 19.66 -88.25
C MET A 3 -9.83 18.52 -87.26
N THR A 4 -8.54 18.37 -86.99
CA THR A 4 -7.92 18.24 -85.66
C THR A 4 -8.85 18.24 -84.44
N GLY A 5 -8.81 17.15 -83.67
CA GLY A 5 -9.31 17.09 -82.29
C GLY A 5 -8.20 16.54 -81.38
N LEU A 6 -7.34 17.45 -80.91
CA LEU A 6 -6.27 17.18 -79.94
C LEU A 6 -6.85 17.31 -78.53
N CYS A 7 -7.00 16.19 -77.80
CA CYS A 7 -7.19 16.16 -76.35
C CYS A 7 -6.62 14.84 -75.79
N LEU A 8 -5.32 14.63 -75.98
CA LEU A 8 -4.55 13.67 -75.20
C LEU A 8 -3.68 14.52 -74.28
N LEU A 9 -3.86 14.45 -72.95
CA LEU A 9 -2.78 14.58 -71.95
C LEU A 9 -3.25 14.62 -70.47
N THR A 10 -4.55 14.56 -70.14
CA THR A 10 -4.99 14.58 -68.72
C THR A 10 -5.47 13.25 -68.15
N ALA A 11 -5.49 12.15 -68.91
CA ALA A 11 -5.92 10.83 -68.41
C ALA A 11 -4.79 9.98 -67.79
N CYS A 12 -3.51 10.34 -67.99
CA CYS A 12 -2.39 9.54 -67.49
C CYS A 12 -2.07 9.77 -66.00
N SER A 13 -2.54 10.87 -65.38
CA SER A 13 -2.26 11.17 -63.96
C SER A 13 -3.21 10.48 -62.98
N GLN A 14 -4.46 10.22 -63.35
CA GLN A 14 -5.46 9.56 -62.50
C GLN A 14 -5.11 8.07 -62.29
N GLN A 15 -4.82 7.35 -63.38
CA GLN A 15 -4.47 5.92 -63.35
C GLN A 15 -3.15 5.67 -62.60
N GLN A 16 -2.18 6.58 -62.72
CA GLN A 16 -0.91 6.49 -62.00
C GLN A 16 -1.08 6.75 -60.50
N SER A 17 -2.02 7.62 -60.11
CA SER A 17 -2.34 7.91 -58.70
C SER A 17 -3.04 6.72 -58.01
N GLU A 18 -4.00 6.08 -58.68
CA GLU A 18 -4.70 4.90 -58.17
C GLU A 18 -3.75 3.69 -58.01
N GLN A 19 -2.83 3.51 -58.97
CA GLN A 19 -1.84 2.44 -58.91
C GLN A 19 -0.85 2.63 -57.76
N VAL A 20 -0.42 3.88 -57.49
CA VAL A 20 0.43 4.21 -56.33
C VAL A 20 -0.32 4.01 -55.01
N GLN A 21 -1.61 4.36 -54.94
CA GLN A 21 -2.42 4.16 -53.74
C GLN A 21 -2.71 2.69 -53.44
N GLN A 22 -2.90 1.86 -54.47
CA GLN A 22 -3.09 0.42 -54.33
C GLN A 22 -1.78 -0.29 -53.95
N ALA A 23 -0.65 0.13 -54.52
CA ALA A 23 0.67 -0.35 -54.12
C ALA A 23 1.00 0.04 -52.66
N ALA A 24 0.69 1.27 -52.25
CA ALA A 24 0.84 1.72 -50.87
C ALA A 24 -0.03 0.91 -49.91
N SER A 25 -1.29 0.63 -50.28
CA SER A 25 -2.20 -0.18 -49.47
C SER A 25 -1.72 -1.63 -49.33
N ALA A 26 -1.19 -2.22 -50.41
CA ALA A 26 -0.60 -3.56 -50.38
C ALA A 26 0.67 -3.61 -49.52
N ALA A 27 1.53 -2.58 -49.59
CA ALA A 27 2.72 -2.47 -48.76
C ALA A 27 2.39 -2.31 -47.27
N ILE A 28 1.35 -1.51 -46.93
CA ILE A 28 0.86 -1.37 -45.56
C ILE A 28 0.28 -2.70 -45.05
N GLY A 29 -0.50 -3.41 -45.88
CA GLY A 29 -1.02 -4.74 -45.54
C GLY A 29 0.09 -5.77 -45.30
N ALA A 30 1.12 -5.77 -46.13
CA ALA A 30 2.28 -6.65 -45.95
C ALA A 30 3.08 -6.31 -44.68
N ALA A 31 3.27 -5.02 -44.38
CA ALA A 31 3.92 -4.57 -43.15
C ALA A 31 3.10 -4.96 -41.90
N HIS A 32 1.78 -4.83 -41.94
CA HIS A 32 0.89 -5.24 -40.86
C HIS A 32 0.93 -6.75 -40.61
N ASN A 33 0.90 -7.57 -41.68
CA ASN A 33 1.02 -9.03 -41.57
C ASN A 33 2.39 -9.45 -41.00
N SER A 34 3.47 -8.77 -41.38
CA SER A 34 4.81 -9.00 -40.83
C SER A 34 4.89 -8.67 -39.33
N LEU A 35 4.26 -7.57 -38.90
CA LEU A 35 4.17 -7.20 -37.48
C LEU A 35 3.32 -8.21 -36.68
N GLN A 36 2.20 -8.69 -37.23
CA GLN A 36 1.40 -9.74 -36.60
C GLN A 36 2.18 -11.06 -36.49
N ALA A 37 2.84 -11.50 -37.56
CA ALA A 37 3.67 -12.70 -37.57
C ALA A 37 4.84 -12.60 -36.57
N SER A 38 5.37 -11.40 -36.34
CA SER A 38 6.44 -11.14 -35.36
C SER A 38 5.93 -11.06 -33.92
N SER A 39 4.65 -10.79 -33.70
CA SER A 39 4.04 -10.70 -32.36
C SER A 39 3.61 -12.05 -31.77
N ALA A 40 3.32 -13.03 -32.61
CA ALA A 40 2.93 -14.39 -32.18
C ALA A 40 4.04 -15.13 -31.39
N PRO A 41 5.32 -15.08 -31.79
CA PRO A 41 6.43 -15.66 -31.02
C PRO A 41 6.58 -15.06 -29.62
N LEU A 42 6.34 -13.76 -29.45
CA LEU A 42 6.45 -13.10 -28.16
C LEU A 42 5.30 -13.49 -27.21
N ALA A 43 4.09 -13.62 -27.75
CA ALA A 43 2.94 -14.13 -27.00
C ALA A 43 3.16 -15.59 -26.56
N ALA A 44 3.69 -16.43 -27.46
CA ALA A 44 4.04 -17.81 -27.16
C ALA A 44 5.12 -17.90 -26.06
N LEU A 45 6.16 -17.06 -26.13
CA LEU A 45 7.22 -17.02 -25.12
C LEU A 45 6.70 -16.56 -23.75
N ARG A 46 5.79 -15.59 -23.71
CA ARG A 46 5.13 -15.14 -22.46
C ARG A 46 4.27 -16.25 -21.85
N GLN A 47 3.58 -17.03 -22.68
CA GLN A 47 2.77 -18.15 -22.23
C GLN A 47 3.63 -19.30 -21.72
N GLN A 48 4.73 -19.62 -22.42
CA GLN A 48 5.73 -20.59 -21.97
C GLN A 48 6.36 -20.20 -20.62
N ALA A 49 6.75 -18.94 -20.45
CA ALA A 49 7.30 -18.44 -19.18
C ALA A 49 6.28 -18.54 -18.03
N SER A 50 5.00 -18.30 -18.32
CA SER A 50 3.92 -18.43 -17.33
C SER A 50 3.72 -19.89 -16.91
N ASN A 51 3.81 -20.83 -17.86
CA ASN A 51 3.68 -22.27 -17.60
C ASN A 51 4.86 -22.80 -16.78
N VAL A 52 6.10 -22.42 -17.10
CA VAL A 52 7.30 -22.80 -16.34
C VAL A 52 7.22 -22.29 -14.89
N THR A 53 6.66 -21.10 -14.67
CA THR A 53 6.46 -20.54 -13.32
C THR A 53 5.39 -21.32 -12.54
N ALA A 54 4.33 -21.76 -13.21
CA ALA A 54 3.27 -22.56 -12.60
C ALA A 54 3.77 -23.97 -12.22
N GLU A 55 4.52 -24.60 -13.13
CA GLU A 55 5.16 -25.90 -12.90
C GLU A 55 6.14 -25.81 -11.73
N ALA A 56 7.00 -24.79 -11.68
CA ALA A 56 7.94 -24.59 -10.57
C ALA A 56 7.23 -24.45 -9.21
N LYS A 57 6.08 -23.75 -9.16
CA LYS A 57 5.25 -23.65 -7.94
C LYS A 57 4.64 -24.99 -7.54
N GLN A 58 4.19 -25.78 -8.50
CA GLN A 58 3.65 -27.12 -8.24
C GLN A 58 4.73 -28.07 -7.74
N HIS A 59 5.91 -28.07 -8.37
CA HIS A 59 7.05 -28.87 -7.92
C HIS A 59 7.52 -28.48 -6.52
N ALA A 60 7.55 -27.18 -6.19
CA ALA A 60 7.83 -26.72 -4.84
C ALA A 60 6.78 -27.22 -3.83
N ALA A 61 5.49 -27.18 -4.18
CA ALA A 61 4.42 -27.69 -3.33
C ALA A 61 4.52 -29.22 -3.11
N THR A 62 4.86 -29.99 -4.14
CA THR A 62 5.09 -31.43 -4.03
C THR A 62 6.27 -31.75 -3.11
N LEU A 63 7.40 -31.06 -3.26
CA LEU A 63 8.58 -31.23 -2.41
C LEU A 63 8.31 -30.89 -0.93
N LEU A 64 7.47 -29.88 -0.67
CA LEU A 64 7.05 -29.51 0.69
C LEU A 64 6.08 -30.54 1.29
N THR A 65 5.33 -31.26 0.45
CA THR A 65 4.39 -32.31 0.87
C THR A 65 5.11 -33.63 1.12
N GLU A 66 6.07 -33.99 0.27
CA GLU A 66 6.87 -35.21 0.37
C GLU A 66 7.94 -35.14 1.46
N ASN A 67 8.32 -33.93 1.88
CA ASN A 67 9.27 -33.71 2.96
C ASN A 67 8.66 -32.76 4.03
N PRO A 68 7.91 -33.30 5.00
CA PRO A 68 7.29 -32.49 6.06
C PRO A 68 8.33 -31.77 6.94
N ALA A 69 9.57 -32.27 7.02
CA ALA A 69 10.65 -31.58 7.71
C ALA A 69 11.10 -30.32 6.95
N LEU A 70 11.16 -30.37 5.61
CA LEU A 70 11.42 -29.21 4.76
C LEU A 70 10.26 -28.21 4.81
N GLY A 71 9.02 -28.69 4.77
CA GLY A 71 7.81 -27.87 4.93
C GLY A 71 7.82 -27.09 6.24
N ASN A 72 8.13 -27.76 7.35
CA ASN A 72 8.27 -27.12 8.65
C ASN A 72 9.44 -26.13 8.69
N ALA A 73 10.59 -26.46 8.10
CA ALA A 73 11.74 -25.55 8.05
C ALA A 73 11.41 -24.27 7.28
N VAL A 74 10.73 -24.36 6.12
CA VAL A 74 10.29 -23.20 5.34
C VAL A 74 9.26 -22.37 6.12
N ALA A 75 8.32 -23.00 6.81
CA ALA A 75 7.35 -22.29 7.65
C ALA A 75 8.03 -21.54 8.82
N ILE A 76 9.02 -22.16 9.47
CA ILE A 76 9.80 -21.54 10.54
C ILE A 76 10.60 -20.34 10.00
N LEU A 77 11.28 -20.51 8.86
CA LEU A 77 12.05 -19.43 8.23
C LEU A 77 11.15 -18.28 7.81
N LYS A 78 9.97 -18.57 7.23
CA LYS A 78 8.98 -17.56 6.89
C LYS A 78 8.51 -16.81 8.14
N GLN A 79 8.16 -17.53 9.20
CA GLN A 79 7.71 -16.91 10.44
C GLN A 79 8.83 -16.08 11.09
N ALA A 80 10.08 -16.51 11.00
CA ALA A 80 11.24 -15.76 11.48
C ALA A 80 11.46 -14.48 10.65
N SER A 81 11.32 -14.55 9.33
CA SER A 81 11.38 -13.39 8.44
C SER A 81 10.28 -12.39 8.76
N ASP A 82 9.02 -12.85 8.84
CA ASP A 82 7.87 -12.00 9.14
C ASP A 82 8.04 -11.30 10.52
N LYS A 83 8.61 -12.00 11.51
CA LYS A 83 8.94 -11.41 12.83
C LYS A 83 10.08 -10.39 12.76
N ALA A 84 11.10 -10.63 11.95
CA ALA A 84 12.22 -9.72 11.75
C ALA A 84 11.75 -8.45 11.03
N ASP A 85 10.93 -8.60 10.00
CA ASP A 85 10.29 -7.51 9.27
C ASP A 85 9.40 -6.69 10.20
N GLY A 86 8.59 -7.36 11.04
CA GLY A 86 7.80 -6.69 12.06
C GLY A 86 8.66 -5.86 13.02
N LYS A 87 9.77 -6.42 13.53
CA LYS A 87 10.72 -5.68 14.39
C LYS A 87 11.27 -4.43 13.69
N GLN A 88 11.69 -4.57 12.43
CA GLN A 88 12.23 -3.45 11.66
C GLN A 88 11.17 -2.36 11.44
N GLN A 89 9.92 -2.73 11.15
CA GLN A 89 8.83 -1.77 10.97
C GLN A 89 8.53 -0.98 12.26
N TRP A 90 8.57 -1.62 13.42
CA TRP A 90 8.45 -0.93 14.71
C TRP A 90 9.62 0.03 14.96
N GLN A 91 10.85 -0.40 14.70
CA GLN A 91 12.03 0.46 14.82
C GLN A 91 12.00 1.64 13.84
N ALA A 92 11.40 1.47 12.65
CA ALA A 92 11.30 2.54 11.65
C ALA A 92 10.37 3.69 12.07
N LEU A 93 9.54 3.52 13.11
CA LEU A 93 8.70 4.59 13.67
C LEU A 93 9.54 5.76 14.20
N GLU A 94 10.75 5.46 14.67
CA GLU A 94 11.75 6.43 15.13
C GLU A 94 12.03 7.51 14.08
N HIS A 95 12.09 7.12 12.81
CA HIS A 95 12.37 8.04 11.70
C HIS A 95 11.14 8.84 11.25
N LYS A 96 9.98 8.63 11.88
CA LYS A 96 8.72 9.33 11.59
C LYS A 96 8.38 10.38 12.64
N VAL A 97 9.21 10.57 13.66
CA VAL A 97 9.04 11.65 14.65
C VAL A 97 8.95 13.01 13.92
N GLY A 98 8.03 13.85 14.39
CA GLY A 98 7.70 15.15 13.82
C GLY A 98 6.70 15.10 12.66
N LYS A 99 6.33 13.92 12.16
CA LYS A 99 5.33 13.78 11.09
C LYS A 99 3.94 13.56 11.65
N TYR A 100 2.91 14.07 10.96
CA TYR A 100 1.53 13.86 11.38
C TYR A 100 1.07 12.42 11.09
N PRO A 101 0.30 11.80 12.01
CA PRO A 101 -0.20 10.43 11.85
C PRO A 101 -0.93 10.18 10.53
N ALA A 102 -1.70 11.17 10.06
CA ALA A 102 -2.44 11.09 8.80
C ALA A 102 -1.49 10.98 7.58
N ASP A 103 -0.41 11.76 7.56
CA ASP A 103 0.55 11.79 6.44
C ASP A 103 1.35 10.49 6.32
N ILE A 104 1.62 9.83 7.45
CA ILE A 104 2.41 8.60 7.51
C ILE A 104 1.56 7.33 7.55
N GLY A 105 0.23 7.47 7.54
CA GLY A 105 -0.70 6.34 7.59
C GLY A 105 -0.66 5.55 8.90
N LEU A 106 -0.29 6.19 10.03
CA LEU A 106 0.06 5.50 11.29
C LEU A 106 -1.04 4.57 11.79
N TYR A 107 -2.30 4.95 11.58
CA TYR A 107 -3.47 4.19 12.03
C TYR A 107 -4.10 3.38 10.90
N GLN A 108 -3.71 3.63 9.65
CA GLN A 108 -4.36 3.06 8.47
C GLN A 108 -3.65 1.79 8.01
N THR A 109 -2.31 1.75 8.07
CA THR A 109 -1.52 0.65 7.52
C THR A 109 -0.33 0.28 8.39
N GLY A 110 0.24 -0.91 8.15
CA GLY A 110 1.44 -1.41 8.84
C GLY A 110 1.19 -1.96 10.24
N VAL A 111 2.29 -2.35 10.90
CA VAL A 111 2.27 -3.06 12.19
C VAL A 111 1.58 -2.32 13.33
N VAL A 112 1.61 -0.98 13.34
CA VAL A 112 0.93 -0.18 14.38
C VAL A 112 -0.58 -0.21 14.17
N ALA A 113 -1.05 0.00 12.93
CA ALA A 113 -2.46 -0.07 12.61
C ALA A 113 -3.06 -1.46 12.91
N GLU A 114 -2.33 -2.53 12.59
CA GLU A 114 -2.74 -3.89 12.92
C GLU A 114 -2.81 -4.12 14.43
N ALA A 115 -1.79 -3.70 15.18
CA ALA A 115 -1.76 -3.84 16.63
C ALA A 115 -2.87 -3.01 17.31
N LEU A 116 -3.18 -1.81 16.81
CA LEU A 116 -4.29 -0.99 17.30
C LEU A 116 -5.65 -1.65 17.07
N ARG A 117 -5.90 -2.22 15.89
CA ARG A 117 -7.16 -2.94 15.60
C ARG A 117 -7.31 -4.16 16.49
N GLN A 118 -6.23 -4.91 16.71
CA GLN A 118 -6.22 -6.07 17.60
C GLN A 118 -6.50 -5.67 19.05
N LEU A 119 -5.88 -4.59 19.53
CA LEU A 119 -6.04 -4.15 20.91
C LEU A 119 -7.43 -3.55 21.19
N LEU A 120 -7.92 -2.70 20.28
CA LEU A 120 -9.12 -1.91 20.53
C LEU A 120 -10.40 -2.57 20.03
N GLY A 121 -10.31 -3.49 19.05
CA GLY A 121 -11.47 -4.13 18.44
C GLY A 121 -12.51 -3.09 17.97
N SER A 122 -13.72 -3.15 18.51
CA SER A 122 -14.80 -2.22 18.17
C SER A 122 -14.50 -0.76 18.54
N LYS A 123 -13.62 -0.51 19.51
CA LYS A 123 -13.22 0.84 19.93
C LYS A 123 -12.20 1.49 19.01
N PHE A 124 -11.68 0.77 18.01
CA PHE A 124 -10.75 1.34 17.04
C PHE A 124 -11.35 2.52 16.25
N ALA A 125 -12.64 2.45 15.89
CA ALA A 125 -13.32 3.55 15.21
C ALA A 125 -13.43 4.81 16.10
N VAL A 126 -13.72 4.63 17.40
CA VAL A 126 -13.77 5.72 18.38
C VAL A 126 -12.39 6.36 18.54
N PHE A 127 -11.33 5.54 18.64
CA PHE A 127 -9.96 6.05 18.65
C PHE A 127 -9.66 6.94 17.44
N GLN A 128 -10.01 6.50 16.23
CA GLN A 128 -9.78 7.31 15.03
C GLN A 128 -10.58 8.63 15.04
N GLN A 129 -11.81 8.62 15.57
CA GLN A 129 -12.61 9.83 15.74
C GLN A 129 -11.97 10.80 16.76
N ASN A 130 -11.50 10.26 17.88
CA ASN A 130 -10.88 11.02 18.96
C ASN A 130 -9.42 11.41 18.65
N MET A 131 -8.92 11.09 17.46
CA MET A 131 -7.60 11.49 16.94
C MET A 131 -7.70 12.31 15.64
N GLN A 132 -8.90 12.82 15.30
CA GLN A 132 -9.10 13.62 14.08
C GLN A 132 -8.32 14.94 14.08
N VAL A 133 -8.21 15.57 15.25
CA VAL A 133 -7.30 16.70 15.48
C VAL A 133 -6.19 16.18 16.39
N SER A 134 -5.01 15.92 15.84
CA SER A 134 -3.89 15.36 16.61
C SER A 134 -2.61 16.13 16.38
N GLY A 135 -1.71 16.07 17.37
CA GLY A 135 -0.32 16.50 17.20
C GLY A 135 0.46 15.58 16.25
N PRO A 136 1.72 15.94 15.94
CA PRO A 136 2.64 15.04 15.24
C PRO A 136 3.01 13.84 16.13
N LEU A 137 3.61 12.82 15.53
CA LEU A 137 4.30 11.77 16.27
C LEU A 137 5.48 12.39 17.02
N SER A 138 5.40 12.40 18.35
CA SER A 138 6.37 13.04 19.23
C SER A 138 7.18 12.01 20.01
N ARG A 139 8.25 12.47 20.65
CA ARG A 139 9.12 11.65 21.49
C ARG A 139 9.33 12.27 22.86
N ASP A 140 9.12 11.46 23.89
CA ASP A 140 9.58 11.68 25.26
C ASP A 140 9.78 10.28 25.87
N GLN A 141 11.02 9.79 25.83
CA GLN A 141 11.44 8.39 26.08
C GLN A 141 10.79 7.37 25.14
N LEU A 142 9.47 7.34 25.09
CA LEU A 142 8.64 6.60 24.16
C LEU A 142 8.12 7.51 23.04
N LEU A 143 7.61 6.88 21.98
CA LEU A 143 6.87 7.55 20.94
C LEU A 143 5.43 7.78 21.39
N TYR A 144 4.88 8.95 21.11
CA TYR A 144 3.50 9.25 21.49
C TYR A 144 2.79 10.16 20.51
N VAL A 145 1.46 10.10 20.55
CA VAL A 145 0.55 11.05 19.90
C VAL A 145 -0.61 11.32 20.85
N SER A 146 -1.03 12.57 20.96
CA SER A 146 -2.27 12.99 21.61
C SER A 146 -3.20 13.62 20.56
N GLY A 147 -4.51 13.55 20.80
CA GLY A 147 -5.49 14.16 19.93
C GLY A 147 -6.89 14.19 20.53
N ASN A 148 -7.78 14.84 19.78
CA ASN A 148 -9.17 14.98 20.14
C ASN A 148 -10.08 14.91 18.90
N LYS A 149 -11.36 14.66 19.17
CA LYS A 149 -12.42 14.90 18.19
C LYS A 149 -12.58 16.41 18.00
N PRO A 150 -12.85 16.92 16.78
CA PRO A 150 -12.87 18.36 16.51
C PRO A 150 -13.84 19.08 17.45
N HIS A 151 -13.37 20.19 18.05
CA HIS A 151 -14.11 21.01 19.01
C HIS A 151 -14.48 20.35 20.36
N GLU A 152 -14.06 19.10 20.60
CA GLU A 152 -14.42 18.29 21.78
C GLU A 152 -13.19 18.02 22.67
N GLY A 153 -12.31 19.01 22.81
CA GLY A 153 -11.19 18.95 23.75
C GLY A 153 -11.70 18.90 25.19
N GLY A 154 -11.24 17.91 25.98
CA GLY A 154 -11.67 17.65 27.36
C GLY A 154 -12.66 16.49 27.48
N SER A 155 -13.52 16.27 26.48
CA SER A 155 -14.60 15.27 26.52
C SER A 155 -14.30 14.03 25.65
N GLU A 156 -13.83 14.23 24.42
CA GLU A 156 -13.61 13.18 23.42
C GLU A 156 -12.18 13.25 22.90
N MET A 157 -11.27 12.58 23.61
CA MET A 157 -9.84 12.63 23.37
C MET A 157 -9.22 11.24 23.36
N ALA A 158 -8.00 11.17 22.84
CA ALA A 158 -7.21 9.96 22.93
C ALA A 158 -5.71 10.27 23.00
N TYR A 159 -4.98 9.32 23.56
CA TYR A 159 -3.53 9.27 23.42
C TYR A 159 -3.08 7.88 23.00
N LEU A 160 -1.98 7.82 22.28
CA LEU A 160 -1.28 6.61 21.90
C LEU A 160 0.17 6.69 22.39
N LEU A 161 0.62 5.67 23.12
CA LEU A 161 2.02 5.43 23.46
C LEU A 161 2.51 4.21 22.69
N LEU A 162 3.72 4.30 22.18
CA LEU A 162 4.39 3.25 21.42
C LEU A 162 5.79 3.05 22.00
N ASP A 163 6.12 1.81 22.35
CA ASP A 163 7.47 1.38 22.66
C ASP A 163 8.00 0.50 21.51
N PRO A 164 8.79 1.06 20.57
CA PRO A 164 9.39 0.31 19.48
C PRO A 164 10.31 -0.84 19.93
N ALA A 165 10.95 -0.73 21.09
CA ALA A 165 11.92 -1.72 21.56
C ALA A 165 11.22 -3.01 21.99
N SER A 166 10.14 -2.88 22.77
CA SER A 166 9.34 -4.02 23.22
C SER A 166 8.15 -4.36 22.32
N ARG A 167 7.85 -3.51 21.32
CA ARG A 167 6.68 -3.58 20.43
C ARG A 167 5.37 -3.55 21.20
N GLN A 168 5.35 -2.75 22.26
CA GLN A 168 4.17 -2.53 23.10
C GLN A 168 3.51 -1.22 22.74
N LEU A 169 2.21 -1.15 23.01
CA LEU A 169 1.45 0.07 22.87
C LEU A 169 0.40 0.19 23.97
N GLU A 170 0.10 1.43 24.31
CA GLU A 170 -0.96 1.83 25.24
C GLU A 170 -1.83 2.88 24.57
N VAL A 171 -3.14 2.72 24.69
CA VAL A 171 -4.12 3.70 24.22
C VAL A 171 -4.94 4.16 25.41
N GLY A 172 -4.96 5.46 25.67
CA GLY A 172 -6.01 6.06 26.49
C GLY A 172 -7.12 6.57 25.60
N LEU A 173 -8.35 6.11 25.85
CA LEU A 173 -9.57 6.66 25.26
C LEU A 173 -10.32 7.44 26.32
N ILE A 174 -10.61 8.69 26.02
CA ILE A 174 -11.42 9.57 26.85
C ILE A 174 -12.74 9.74 26.10
N GLU A 175 -13.79 9.18 26.68
CA GLU A 175 -15.16 9.25 26.17
C GLU A 175 -15.99 9.91 27.27
N GLN A 176 -16.71 10.99 26.95
CA GLN A 176 -17.50 11.76 27.91
C GLN A 176 -16.69 12.19 29.15
N GLY A 177 -15.42 12.57 28.95
CA GLY A 177 -14.51 12.98 30.03
C GLY A 177 -13.99 11.82 30.89
N LYS A 178 -14.32 10.56 30.57
CA LYS A 178 -13.86 9.39 31.32
C LYS A 178 -12.76 8.64 30.59
N LEU A 179 -11.62 8.49 31.24
CA LEU A 179 -10.49 7.72 30.73
C LEU A 179 -10.74 6.20 30.85
N THR A 180 -10.50 5.49 29.75
CA THR A 180 -10.33 4.03 29.68
C THR A 180 -8.98 3.72 29.02
N VAL A 181 -8.19 2.84 29.62
CA VAL A 181 -6.84 2.52 29.12
C VAL A 181 -6.77 1.09 28.60
N TYR A 182 -6.27 0.93 27.39
CA TYR A 182 -6.02 -0.35 26.73
C TYR A 182 -4.51 -0.54 26.57
N ARG A 183 -3.98 -1.73 26.86
CA ARG A 183 -2.55 -2.04 26.81
C ARG A 183 -2.29 -3.39 26.17
N SER A 184 -1.24 -3.49 25.35
CA SER A 184 -0.76 -4.77 24.85
C SER A 184 0.23 -5.48 25.80
N GLY A 185 0.58 -4.84 26.91
CA GLY A 185 1.53 -5.35 27.91
C GLY A 185 1.49 -4.57 29.23
N PRO A 186 2.58 -4.58 30.02
CA PRO A 186 2.74 -3.75 31.22
C PRO A 186 2.47 -2.26 30.97
N ALA A 187 2.30 -1.51 32.07
CA ALA A 187 2.15 -0.06 31.98
C ALA A 187 3.43 0.58 31.39
N LEU A 188 3.23 1.46 30.41
CA LEU A 188 4.32 2.19 29.77
C LEU A 188 4.59 3.51 30.51
N TYR A 189 5.81 4.03 30.37
CA TYR A 189 6.13 5.40 30.79
C TYR A 189 5.18 6.38 30.11
N ARG A 190 4.60 7.31 30.88
CA ARG A 190 3.74 8.36 30.35
C ARG A 190 4.53 9.65 30.17
N PRO A 191 4.60 10.19 28.94
CA PRO A 191 5.17 11.50 28.68
C PRO A 191 4.55 12.62 29.51
N ALA A 192 5.32 13.69 29.71
CA ALA A 192 4.84 14.87 30.44
C ALA A 192 3.58 15.49 29.81
N GLU A 193 3.50 15.54 28.46
CA GLU A 193 2.34 16.07 27.74
C GLU A 193 1.07 15.26 28.02
N ILE A 194 1.17 13.92 28.01
CA ILE A 194 0.05 13.04 28.30
C ILE A 194 -0.38 13.18 29.77
N THR A 195 0.58 13.32 30.68
CA THR A 195 0.29 13.56 32.10
C THR A 195 -0.46 14.88 32.31
N ALA A 196 -0.05 15.94 31.63
CA ALA A 196 -0.73 17.24 31.67
C ALA A 196 -2.15 17.16 31.06
N MET A 197 -2.29 16.49 29.91
CA MET A 197 -3.58 16.24 29.27
C MET A 197 -4.55 15.55 30.23
N LEU A 198 -4.12 14.48 30.90
CA LEU A 198 -4.97 13.74 31.84
C LEU A 198 -5.33 14.57 33.09
N SER A 199 -4.37 15.34 33.61
CA SER A 199 -4.60 16.22 34.77
C SER A 199 -5.67 17.29 34.49
N ASN A 200 -5.76 17.76 33.25
CA ASN A 200 -6.77 18.75 32.84
C ASN A 200 -8.18 18.17 32.79
N ILE A 201 -8.33 16.86 32.64
CA ILE A 201 -9.62 16.16 32.62
C ILE A 201 -10.12 15.96 34.05
N ASP A 202 -9.23 15.50 34.93
CA ASP A 202 -9.54 15.27 36.35
C ASP A 202 -9.86 16.58 37.10
N GLY A 203 -9.45 17.73 36.55
CA GLY A 203 -9.74 19.06 37.07
C GLY A 203 -11.04 19.71 36.54
N GLN A 204 -11.78 19.07 35.63
CA GLN A 204 -13.09 19.56 35.19
C GLN A 204 -14.19 19.17 36.20
N PRO A 205 -15.01 20.14 36.67
CA PRO A 205 -16.08 19.88 37.65
C PRO A 205 -17.23 19.05 37.09
#